data_AF-A0A9D6G263-F1
#
_entry.id   AF-A0A9D6G263-F1
#
_cell.length_a   1.000
_cell.length_b   1.000
_cell.length_c   1.000
_cell.angle_alpha   90.00
_cell.angle_beta   90.00
_cell.angle_gamma   90.00
#
_symmetry.space_group_name_H-M   'P 1'
#
loop_
_entity.id
_entity.type
_entity.pdbx_description
1 polymer ?
#
loop_
_entity_poly.entity_id
_entity_poly.type
_entity_poly.pdbx_seq_one_letter_code
_entity_poly.pdbx_strand_id
1 'polypeptide(L)'
;MEFLEVCGLRRSIRIFDRKKPVDRRRVQRILEVVRTATTCPGNLQPWRAIVIEQDKLSSADRKTLLAADNYQAAHAQAPVWIYWCADTDAARPEAFRARVHELIDVGAMPTFYGWTHETVDGSILRGEVAPEGMANIEQIIHGMPREVSAMIARQETVGACSVAVLAAVNEGLGTCLHSCAGVDKVEDVRRVLGIPESWDAVWVQLVGHPLEEIEAGGQRPRLPFERLFSEGRYGTPFPRDAKVVEELKKEGLIRAATPKPGRFEELMRIGRELGYPI
;
A
#
# COMPACT_ATOMS: atom_id res chain seq x y z
N MET A 1 16.77 10.93 0.57
CA MET A 1 15.83 11.64 1.44
C MET A 1 15.81 10.91 2.76
N GLU A 2 15.72 11.65 3.86
CA GLU A 2 15.56 11.03 5.18
C GLU A 2 14.14 10.49 5.35
N PHE A 3 13.95 9.47 6.19
CA PHE A 3 12.65 8.79 6.34
C PHE A 3 11.50 9.76 6.67
N LEU A 4 11.69 10.64 7.66
CA LEU A 4 10.67 11.60 8.08
C LEU A 4 10.38 12.64 6.99
N GLU A 5 11.38 12.96 6.16
CA GLU A 5 11.23 13.83 5.01
C GLU A 5 10.31 13.20 3.95
N VAL A 6 10.52 11.91 3.63
CA VAL A 6 9.66 11.11 2.73
C VAL A 6 8.21 11.12 3.25
N CYS A 7 8.03 10.82 4.53
CA CYS A 7 6.72 10.78 5.17
C CYS A 7 6.02 12.15 5.14
N GLY A 8 6.75 13.24 5.34
CA GLY A 8 6.22 14.61 5.29
C GLY A 8 5.85 15.08 3.87
N LEU A 9 6.61 14.65 2.86
CA LEU A 9 6.32 14.94 1.45
C LEU A 9 5.16 14.10 0.90
N ARG A 10 4.92 12.92 1.47
CA ARG A 10 3.91 11.99 0.97
C ARG A 10 2.51 12.60 1.00
N ARG A 11 1.93 12.73 -0.19
CA ARG A 11 0.58 13.20 -0.48
C ARG A 11 0.06 12.55 -1.75
N SER A 12 -1.26 12.48 -1.90
CA SER A 12 -1.84 11.96 -3.15
C SER A 12 -1.66 13.01 -4.25
N ILE A 13 -0.69 12.81 -5.13
CA ILE A 13 -0.49 13.62 -6.33
C ILE A 13 -1.58 13.26 -7.34
N ARG A 14 -2.24 14.26 -7.91
CA ARG A 14 -3.38 14.05 -8.83
C ARG A 14 -3.23 14.75 -10.18
N ILE A 15 -2.12 15.45 -10.36
CA ILE A 15 -1.79 16.16 -11.59
C ILE A 15 -0.39 15.70 -12.00
N PHE A 16 -0.34 14.89 -13.06
CA PHE A 16 0.90 14.27 -13.53
C PHE A 16 1.38 14.92 -14.83
N ASP A 17 2.69 15.07 -14.96
CA ASP A 17 3.34 15.56 -16.17
C ASP A 17 3.45 14.41 -17.18
N ARG A 18 2.52 14.38 -18.14
CA ARG A 18 2.48 13.36 -19.20
C ARG A 18 3.69 13.39 -20.13
N LYS A 19 4.42 14.51 -20.19
CA LYS A 19 5.60 14.64 -21.06
C LYS A 19 6.83 13.94 -20.46
N LYS A 20 6.82 13.66 -19.16
CA LYS A 20 7.92 13.02 -18.44
C LYS A 20 7.61 11.55 -18.19
N PRO A 21 8.25 10.62 -18.95
CA PRO A 21 8.07 9.20 -18.71
C PRO A 21 8.69 8.79 -17.37
N VAL A 22 8.19 7.70 -16.79
CA VAL A 22 8.78 7.09 -15.60
C VAL A 22 9.74 5.99 -16.03
N ASP A 23 10.98 6.06 -15.58
CA ASP A 23 11.97 5.02 -15.80
C ASP A 23 11.55 3.69 -15.13
N ARG A 24 11.54 2.60 -15.90
CA ARG A 24 11.25 1.24 -15.42
C ARG A 24 12.13 0.84 -14.25
N ARG A 25 13.38 1.31 -14.17
CA ARG A 25 14.26 1.09 -13.02
C ARG A 25 13.67 1.63 -11.72
N ARG A 26 13.03 2.80 -11.75
CA ARG A 26 12.40 3.40 -10.56
C ARG A 26 11.18 2.58 -10.12
N VAL A 27 10.40 2.08 -11.08
CA VAL A 27 9.28 1.17 -10.79
C VAL A 27 9.77 -0.11 -10.14
N GLN A 28 10.83 -0.73 -10.67
CA GLN A 28 11.44 -1.91 -10.06
C GLN A 28 11.94 -1.62 -8.64
N ARG A 29 12.56 -0.46 -8.39
CA ARG A 29 13.00 -0.07 -7.04
C ARG A 29 11.83 0.01 -6.07
N ILE A 30 10.67 0.53 -6.49
CA ILE A 30 9.44 0.52 -5.66
C ILE A 30 9.05 -0.92 -5.30
N LEU A 31 8.99 -1.82 -6.29
CA LEU A 31 8.60 -3.21 -6.09
C LEU A 31 9.59 -3.97 -5.19
N GLU A 32 10.89 -3.74 -5.33
CA GLU A 32 11.92 -4.37 -4.50
C GLU A 32 11.86 -3.89 -3.04
N VAL A 33 11.57 -2.60 -2.82
CA VAL A 33 11.33 -2.09 -1.46
C VAL A 33 10.13 -2.78 -0.85
N VAL A 34 9.03 -2.94 -1.58
CA VAL A 34 7.85 -3.67 -1.10
C VAL A 34 8.20 -5.12 -0.78
N ARG A 35 8.88 -5.82 -1.70
CA ARG A 35 9.29 -7.23 -1.53
C ARG A 35 10.19 -7.44 -0.31
N THR A 36 11.05 -6.47 0.01
CA THR A 36 12.09 -6.65 1.03
C THR A 36 11.70 -6.10 2.40
N ALA A 37 11.06 -4.93 2.43
CA ALA A 37 10.78 -4.22 3.69
C ALA A 37 9.41 -4.55 4.28
N THR A 38 8.51 -5.15 3.49
CA THR A 38 7.19 -5.54 3.97
C THR A 38 7.26 -6.96 4.53
N THR A 39 6.72 -7.15 5.71
CA THR A 39 6.55 -8.46 6.34
C THR A 39 5.09 -8.65 6.71
N CYS A 40 4.68 -9.90 6.79
CA CYS A 40 3.38 -10.31 7.27
C CYS A 40 3.55 -11.55 8.18
N PRO A 41 2.54 -11.91 8.98
CA PRO A 41 2.58 -13.15 9.75
C PRO A 41 2.96 -14.35 8.87
N GLY A 42 3.90 -15.17 9.37
CA GLY A 42 4.42 -16.32 8.64
C GLY A 42 5.19 -16.01 7.36
N ASN A 43 5.53 -14.74 7.08
CA ASN A 43 6.27 -14.34 5.88
C ASN A 43 5.62 -14.84 4.56
N LEU A 44 4.29 -14.85 4.53
CA LEU A 44 3.45 -15.32 3.42
C LEU A 44 3.56 -14.50 2.13
N GLN A 45 3.80 -13.19 2.26
CA GLN A 45 3.93 -12.25 1.14
C GLN A 45 2.78 -12.36 0.12
N PRO A 46 1.51 -12.16 0.55
CA PRO A 46 0.34 -12.37 -0.30
C PRO A 46 0.19 -11.30 -1.41
N TRP A 47 0.94 -10.20 -1.35
CA TRP A 47 0.84 -9.12 -2.33
C TRP A 47 1.34 -9.53 -3.71
N ARG A 48 0.59 -9.11 -4.73
CA ARG A 48 0.89 -9.27 -6.16
C ARG A 48 0.70 -7.92 -6.83
N ALA A 49 1.48 -7.68 -7.88
CA ALA A 49 1.44 -6.42 -8.61
C ALA A 49 1.42 -6.67 -10.11
N ILE A 50 0.52 -5.98 -10.82
CA ILE A 50 0.55 -5.87 -12.29
C ILE A 50 0.93 -4.44 -12.63
N VAL A 51 2.11 -4.27 -13.22
CA VAL A 51 2.61 -2.96 -13.67
C VAL A 51 2.18 -2.74 -15.11
N ILE A 52 1.60 -1.56 -15.35
CA ILE A 52 1.08 -1.14 -16.64
C ILE A 52 1.72 0.18 -17.01
N GLU A 53 2.29 0.23 -18.21
CA GLU A 53 2.66 1.48 -18.87
C GLU A 53 1.50 1.90 -19.77
N GLN A 54 0.84 3.01 -19.44
CA GLN A 54 -0.44 3.41 -20.03
C GLN A 54 -0.40 3.47 -21.57
N ASP A 55 0.71 3.93 -22.14
CA ASP A 55 0.86 4.12 -23.59
C ASP A 55 1.12 2.81 -24.36
N LYS A 56 1.36 1.70 -23.64
CA LYS A 56 1.50 0.36 -24.24
C LYS A 56 0.19 -0.42 -24.33
N LEU A 57 -0.88 0.08 -23.69
CA LEU A 57 -2.19 -0.55 -23.73
C LEU A 57 -2.90 -0.31 -25.06
N SER A 58 -3.74 -1.27 -25.46
CA SER A 58 -4.72 -1.04 -26.52
C SER A 58 -5.70 0.06 -26.11
N SER A 59 -6.27 0.79 -27.09
CA SER A 59 -7.24 1.85 -26.80
C SER A 59 -8.50 1.31 -26.10
N ALA A 60 -8.88 0.06 -26.38
CA ALA A 60 -10.02 -0.60 -25.76
C ALA A 60 -9.75 -0.93 -24.28
N ASP A 61 -8.60 -1.54 -23.98
CA ASP A 61 -8.21 -1.91 -22.61
C ASP A 61 -8.01 -0.66 -21.76
N ARG A 62 -7.31 0.35 -22.31
CA ARG A 62 -7.12 1.65 -21.65
C ARG A 62 -8.46 2.28 -21.28
N LYS A 63 -9.43 2.29 -22.19
CA LYS A 63 -10.77 2.84 -21.92
C LYS A 63 -11.48 2.08 -20.80
N THR A 64 -11.41 0.75 -20.81
CA THR A 64 -12.02 -0.11 -19.80
C THR A 64 -11.41 0.13 -18.42
N LEU A 65 -10.07 0.15 -18.32
CA LEU A 65 -9.36 0.38 -17.06
C LEU A 65 -9.59 1.79 -16.50
N LEU A 66 -9.64 2.80 -17.37
CA LEU A 66 -10.00 4.17 -16.95
C LEU A 66 -11.44 4.24 -16.42
N ALA A 67 -12.38 3.53 -17.05
CA ALA A 67 -13.77 3.47 -16.60
C ALA A 67 -13.97 2.66 -15.31
N ALA A 68 -12.97 1.87 -14.91
CA ALA A 68 -12.98 1.12 -13.67
C ALA A 68 -12.45 1.93 -12.47
N ASP A 69 -11.91 3.12 -12.70
CA ASP A 69 -11.36 3.96 -11.64
C ASP A 69 -12.43 4.74 -10.87
N ASN A 70 -12.11 5.10 -9.63
CA ASN A 70 -12.90 6.08 -8.91
C ASN A 70 -12.77 7.46 -9.59
N TYR A 71 -13.81 8.31 -9.46
CA TYR A 71 -13.99 9.57 -10.19
C TYR A 71 -12.81 10.57 -10.04
N GLN A 72 -11.68 10.33 -10.73
CA GLN A 72 -10.44 11.10 -10.63
C GLN A 72 -9.71 11.13 -11.97
N ALA A 73 -9.52 12.32 -12.54
CA ALA A 73 -8.81 12.51 -13.81
C ALA A 73 -7.31 12.12 -13.77
N ALA A 74 -6.76 11.91 -12.57
CA ALA A 74 -5.35 11.56 -12.36
C ALA A 74 -4.95 10.26 -13.08
N HIS A 75 -5.84 9.28 -13.18
CA HIS A 75 -5.57 8.00 -13.84
C HIS A 75 -5.37 8.14 -15.35
N ALA A 76 -6.07 9.09 -15.98
CA ALA A 76 -5.85 9.41 -17.38
C ALA A 76 -4.49 10.07 -17.65
N GLN A 77 -3.91 10.73 -16.64
CA GLN A 77 -2.63 11.45 -16.76
C GLN A 77 -1.42 10.63 -16.30
N ALA A 78 -1.58 9.73 -15.34
CA ALA A 78 -0.47 8.94 -14.80
C ALA A 78 0.11 8.00 -15.87
N PRO A 79 1.42 8.03 -16.13
CA PRO A 79 2.05 7.18 -17.15
C PRO A 79 2.17 5.71 -16.72
N VAL A 80 2.25 5.44 -15.42
CA VAL A 80 2.37 4.08 -14.87
C VAL A 80 1.26 3.80 -13.86
N TRP A 81 0.64 2.64 -13.98
CA TRP A 81 -0.38 2.13 -13.06
C TRP A 81 0.11 0.79 -12.49
N ILE A 82 0.05 0.64 -11.17
CA ILE A 82 0.40 -0.60 -10.48
C ILE A 82 -0.88 -1.12 -9.81
N TYR A 83 -1.43 -2.19 -10.35
CA TYR A 83 -2.58 -2.87 -9.76
C TYR A 83 -2.08 -3.84 -8.69
N TRP A 84 -2.36 -3.52 -7.44
CA TRP A 84 -2.04 -4.33 -6.28
C TRP A 84 -3.19 -5.28 -5.97
N CYS A 85 -2.88 -6.57 -5.93
CA CYS A 85 -3.82 -7.65 -5.63
C CYS A 85 -3.32 -8.47 -4.43
N ALA A 86 -4.24 -9.02 -3.66
CA ALA A 86 -3.98 -9.95 -2.59
C ALA A 86 -4.23 -11.38 -3.09
N ASP A 87 -3.20 -12.21 -3.08
CA ASP A 87 -3.31 -13.63 -3.36
C ASP A 87 -3.96 -14.35 -2.16
N THR A 88 -5.25 -14.64 -2.28
CA THR A 88 -6.02 -15.28 -1.21
C THR A 88 -5.61 -16.73 -0.97
N ASP A 89 -4.93 -17.36 -1.93
CA ASP A 89 -4.41 -18.72 -1.78
C ASP A 89 -3.05 -18.76 -1.07
N ALA A 90 -2.34 -17.63 -0.99
CA ALA A 90 -1.07 -17.55 -0.28
C ALA A 90 -1.23 -17.78 1.24
N ALA A 91 -2.43 -17.56 1.78
CA ALA A 91 -2.73 -17.77 3.21
C ALA A 91 -3.15 -19.22 3.56
N ARG A 92 -3.09 -20.15 2.61
CA ARG A 92 -3.43 -21.56 2.85
C ARG A 92 -2.48 -22.23 3.85
N PRO A 93 -2.97 -23.23 4.63
CA PRO A 93 -2.17 -23.89 5.66
C PRO A 93 -0.82 -24.42 5.17
N GLU A 94 -0.79 -25.04 3.98
CA GLU A 94 0.42 -25.65 3.42
C GLU A 94 1.47 -24.60 3.03
N ALA A 95 1.02 -23.47 2.46
CA ALA A 95 1.89 -22.36 2.11
C ALA A 95 2.52 -21.76 3.36
N PHE A 96 1.71 -21.52 4.40
CA PHE A 96 2.22 -21.00 5.67
C PHE A 96 3.21 -21.93 6.34
N ARG A 97 2.89 -23.22 6.44
CA ARG A 97 3.79 -24.24 6.97
C ARG A 97 5.16 -24.15 6.31
N ALA A 98 5.19 -24.12 4.98
CA ALA A 98 6.45 -24.00 4.22
C ALA A 98 7.20 -22.70 4.55
N ARG A 99 6.51 -21.55 4.59
CA ARG A 99 7.15 -20.26 4.91
C ARG A 99 7.68 -20.20 6.35
N VAL A 100 6.96 -20.76 7.30
CA VAL A 100 7.38 -20.83 8.70
C VAL A 100 8.58 -21.75 8.88
N HIS A 101 8.65 -22.86 8.14
CA HIS A 101 9.84 -23.72 8.15
C HIS A 101 11.08 -22.96 7.68
N GLU A 102 10.98 -22.18 6.60
CA GLU A 102 12.09 -21.33 6.17
C GLU A 102 12.53 -20.34 7.26
N LEU A 103 11.58 -19.77 8.03
CA LEU A 103 11.89 -18.87 9.14
C LEU A 103 12.57 -19.59 10.31
N ILE A 104 12.20 -20.85 10.58
CA ILE A 104 12.86 -21.71 11.58
C ILE A 104 14.29 -22.02 11.13
N ASP A 105 14.47 -22.42 9.87
CA ASP A 105 15.76 -22.80 9.29
C ASP A 105 16.79 -21.65 9.33
N VAL A 106 16.34 -20.40 9.23
CA VAL A 106 17.21 -19.21 9.34
C VAL A 106 17.31 -18.65 10.77
N GLY A 107 16.67 -19.30 11.75
CA GLY A 107 16.70 -18.89 13.16
C GLY A 107 15.89 -17.63 13.49
N ALA A 108 14.99 -17.20 12.59
CA ALA A 108 14.08 -16.09 12.85
C ALA A 108 12.95 -16.48 13.83
N MET A 109 12.65 -17.78 13.93
CA MET A 109 11.68 -18.33 14.88
C MET A 109 12.41 -19.25 15.86
N PRO A 110 12.57 -18.82 17.14
CA PRO A 110 13.47 -19.53 18.04
C PRO A 110 12.87 -20.83 18.56
N THR A 111 13.63 -21.94 18.41
CA THR A 111 13.24 -23.27 18.88
C THR A 111 13.02 -23.35 20.39
N PHE A 112 13.70 -22.51 21.18
CA PHE A 112 13.51 -22.44 22.64
C PHE A 112 12.15 -21.86 23.07
N TYR A 113 11.41 -21.22 22.15
CA TYR A 113 10.00 -20.86 22.34
C TYR A 113 9.03 -21.92 21.79
N GLY A 114 9.54 -23.10 21.40
CA GLY A 114 8.74 -24.22 20.89
C GLY A 114 8.51 -24.20 19.38
N TRP A 115 9.19 -23.32 18.62
CA TRP A 115 9.10 -23.31 17.15
C TRP A 115 10.00 -24.37 16.53
N THR A 116 9.45 -25.52 16.18
CA THR A 116 10.13 -26.58 15.43
C THR A 116 9.26 -27.02 14.27
N HIS A 117 9.86 -27.71 13.29
CA HIS A 117 9.06 -28.29 12.20
C HIS A 117 8.00 -29.25 12.74
N GLU A 118 8.31 -30.02 13.79
CA GLU A 118 7.37 -30.98 14.38
C GLU A 118 6.16 -30.30 15.04
N THR A 119 6.39 -29.21 15.79
CA THR A 119 5.30 -28.48 16.47
C THR A 119 4.44 -27.71 15.50
N VAL A 120 5.03 -27.15 14.43
CA VAL A 120 4.30 -26.52 13.33
C VAL A 120 3.47 -27.56 12.58
N ASP A 121 4.07 -28.69 12.21
CA ASP A 121 3.37 -29.80 11.54
C ASP A 121 2.25 -30.36 12.41
N GLY A 122 2.48 -30.49 13.72
CA GLY A 122 1.49 -30.96 14.68
C GLY A 122 0.31 -30.02 14.82
N SER A 123 0.59 -28.73 14.93
CA SER A 123 -0.46 -27.73 15.05
C SER A 123 -1.28 -27.62 13.76
N ILE A 124 -0.62 -27.62 12.59
CA ILE A 124 -1.29 -27.35 11.31
C ILE A 124 -1.94 -28.61 10.70
N LEU A 125 -1.26 -29.76 10.75
CA LEU A 125 -1.72 -30.99 10.07
C LEU A 125 -2.46 -31.95 11.00
N ARG A 126 -2.23 -31.87 12.32
CA ARG A 126 -2.75 -32.84 13.30
C ARG A 126 -3.69 -32.21 14.34
N GLY A 127 -3.90 -30.89 14.29
CA GLY A 127 -4.78 -30.17 15.22
C GLY A 127 -4.31 -30.23 16.67
N GLU A 128 -3.00 -30.37 16.89
CA GLU A 128 -2.42 -30.42 18.24
C GLU A 128 -2.65 -29.09 18.97
N VAL A 129 -2.94 -29.16 20.27
CA VAL A 129 -3.29 -27.99 21.08
C VAL A 129 -2.01 -27.29 21.53
N ALA A 130 -2.00 -25.96 21.45
CA ALA A 130 -0.89 -25.14 21.96
C ALA A 130 -0.75 -25.27 23.49
N PRO A 131 0.45 -24.99 24.04
CA PRO A 131 0.66 -24.90 25.49
C PRO A 131 -0.34 -23.94 26.18
N GLU A 132 -0.60 -24.17 27.47
CA GLU A 132 -1.51 -23.34 28.26
C GLU A 132 -1.13 -21.85 28.18
N GLY A 133 -2.12 -21.01 27.83
CA GLY A 133 -1.93 -19.56 27.67
C GLY A 133 -1.47 -19.10 26.28
N MET A 134 -1.23 -20.00 25.33
CA MET A 134 -0.91 -19.68 23.94
C MET A 134 -2.09 -19.95 23.00
N ALA A 135 -2.26 -19.12 21.98
CA ALA A 135 -3.23 -19.39 20.90
C ALA A 135 -2.72 -20.53 20.01
N ASN A 136 -3.61 -21.43 19.59
CA ASN A 136 -3.27 -22.48 18.65
C ASN A 136 -2.90 -21.86 17.29
N ILE A 137 -1.75 -22.22 16.71
CA ILE A 137 -1.29 -21.74 15.40
C ILE A 137 -2.37 -21.91 14.34
N GLU A 138 -3.13 -23.01 14.37
CA GLU A 138 -4.26 -23.24 13.47
C GLU A 138 -5.32 -22.14 13.63
N GLN A 139 -5.65 -21.75 14.85
CA GLN A 139 -6.68 -20.73 15.15
C GLN A 139 -6.23 -19.29 14.86
N ILE A 140 -4.93 -19.01 14.76
CA ILE A 140 -4.43 -17.65 14.54
C ILE A 140 -4.62 -17.23 13.08
N ILE A 141 -4.48 -18.14 12.10
CA ILE A 141 -4.54 -17.81 10.66
C ILE A 141 -5.19 -18.90 9.78
N HIS A 142 -5.03 -20.21 10.08
CA HIS A 142 -5.17 -21.28 9.07
C HIS A 142 -6.40 -22.19 9.17
N GLY A 143 -7.05 -22.27 10.32
CA GLY A 143 -8.33 -22.95 10.53
C GLY A 143 -9.54 -22.02 10.34
N MET A 144 -9.31 -20.80 9.82
CA MET A 144 -10.35 -19.81 9.62
C MET A 144 -11.03 -19.97 8.25
N PRO A 145 -12.32 -19.57 8.12
CA PRO A 145 -13.02 -19.56 6.84
C PRO A 145 -12.23 -18.83 5.74
N ARG A 146 -12.40 -19.23 4.49
CA ARG A 146 -11.68 -18.66 3.33
C ARG A 146 -11.79 -17.14 3.29
N GLU A 147 -12.93 -16.59 3.66
CA GLU A 147 -13.21 -15.17 3.71
C GLU A 147 -12.29 -14.43 4.68
N VAL A 148 -11.98 -15.05 5.83
CA VAL A 148 -11.08 -14.47 6.83
C VAL A 148 -9.64 -14.54 6.36
N SER A 149 -9.23 -15.65 5.76
CA SER A 149 -7.90 -15.79 5.13
C SER A 149 -7.70 -14.76 4.01
N ALA A 150 -8.71 -14.56 3.17
CA ALA A 150 -8.72 -13.54 2.13
C ALA A 150 -8.64 -12.11 2.71
N MET A 151 -9.36 -11.85 3.81
CA MET A 151 -9.28 -10.58 4.52
C MET A 151 -7.86 -10.30 5.04
N ILE A 152 -7.19 -11.30 5.63
CA ILE A 152 -5.79 -11.16 6.09
C ILE A 152 -4.89 -10.84 4.90
N ALA A 153 -4.95 -11.62 3.82
CA ALA A 153 -4.17 -11.37 2.62
C ALA A 153 -4.36 -9.94 2.08
N ARG A 154 -5.60 -9.44 2.12
CA ARG A 154 -5.95 -8.06 1.76
C ARG A 154 -5.32 -7.03 2.72
N GLN A 155 -5.42 -7.23 4.02
CA GLN A 155 -4.84 -6.33 5.03
C GLN A 155 -3.33 -6.20 4.86
N GLU A 156 -2.63 -7.32 4.69
CA GLU A 156 -1.19 -7.35 4.46
C GLU A 156 -0.81 -6.65 3.15
N THR A 157 -1.63 -6.81 2.10
CA THR A 157 -1.44 -6.11 0.83
C THR A 157 -1.68 -4.60 0.96
N VAL A 158 -2.59 -4.14 1.82
CA VAL A 158 -2.74 -2.71 2.14
C VAL A 158 -1.49 -2.17 2.85
N GLY A 159 -0.89 -2.96 3.74
CA GLY A 159 0.42 -2.66 4.35
C GLY A 159 1.51 -2.48 3.28
N ALA A 160 1.61 -3.43 2.35
CA ALA A 160 2.52 -3.37 1.21
C ALA A 160 2.31 -2.10 0.36
N CYS A 161 1.06 -1.73 0.07
CA CYS A 161 0.72 -0.50 -0.66
C CYS A 161 1.18 0.77 0.08
N SER A 162 1.13 0.75 1.41
CA SER A 162 1.58 1.88 2.25
C SER A 162 3.10 2.07 2.18
N VAL A 163 3.86 0.98 2.09
CA VAL A 163 5.30 1.01 1.81
C VAL A 163 5.56 1.47 0.38
N ALA A 164 4.80 0.98 -0.59
CA ALA A 164 4.95 1.31 -2.00
C ALA A 164 4.81 2.81 -2.29
N VAL A 165 3.88 3.51 -1.61
CA VAL A 165 3.72 4.96 -1.79
C VAL A 165 4.91 5.74 -1.22
N LEU A 166 5.50 5.28 -0.12
CA LEU A 166 6.71 5.91 0.44
C LEU A 166 7.92 5.66 -0.45
N ALA A 167 8.05 4.43 -0.98
CA ALA A 167 9.10 4.09 -1.93
C ALA A 167 9.02 4.96 -3.19
N ALA A 168 7.83 5.20 -3.73
CA ALA A 168 7.63 6.09 -4.88
C ALA A 168 8.05 7.54 -4.58
N VAL A 169 7.69 8.07 -3.40
CA VAL A 169 8.10 9.41 -2.96
C VAL A 169 9.62 9.48 -2.78
N ASN A 170 10.26 8.44 -2.24
CA ASN A 170 11.72 8.36 -2.12
C ASN A 170 12.43 8.34 -3.49
N GLU A 171 11.80 7.79 -4.52
CA GLU A 171 12.26 7.89 -5.91
C GLU A 171 12.02 9.29 -6.52
N GLY A 172 11.46 10.24 -5.78
CA GLY A 172 11.12 11.57 -6.29
C GLY A 172 9.92 11.56 -7.25
N LEU A 173 9.08 10.52 -7.18
CA LEU A 173 7.87 10.38 -7.99
C LEU A 173 6.64 10.83 -7.21
N GLY A 174 5.66 11.36 -7.93
CA GLY A 174 4.31 11.54 -7.44
C GLY A 174 3.54 10.22 -7.46
N THR A 175 2.67 10.02 -6.47
CA THR A 175 1.84 8.82 -6.41
C THR A 175 0.52 9.04 -5.70
N CYS A 176 -0.48 8.21 -6.00
CA CYS A 176 -1.73 8.12 -5.28
C CYS A 176 -2.33 6.72 -5.39
N LEU A 177 -3.10 6.31 -4.37
CA LEU A 177 -3.86 5.06 -4.37
C LEU A 177 -5.32 5.35 -4.73
N HIS A 178 -5.84 4.54 -5.64
CA HIS A 178 -7.19 4.60 -6.18
C HIS A 178 -7.88 3.24 -6.02
N SER A 179 -9.17 3.25 -5.76
CA SER A 179 -9.99 2.05 -5.63
C SER A 179 -10.81 1.85 -6.90
N CYS A 180 -11.07 0.60 -7.29
CA CYS A 180 -11.99 0.33 -8.38
C CYS A 180 -13.43 0.78 -8.06
N ALA A 181 -14.15 1.28 -9.05
CA ALA A 181 -15.52 1.79 -8.93
C ALA A 181 -16.56 0.66 -8.97
N GLY A 182 -16.73 -0.05 -7.86
CA GLY A 182 -17.77 -1.09 -7.71
C GLY A 182 -17.37 -2.47 -8.25
N VAL A 183 -18.19 -3.48 -7.94
CA VAL A 183 -17.88 -4.91 -8.17
C VAL A 183 -17.77 -5.24 -9.65
N ASP A 184 -18.70 -4.79 -10.49
CA ASP A 184 -18.68 -5.07 -11.94
C ASP A 184 -17.39 -4.55 -12.59
N LYS A 185 -16.84 -3.44 -12.08
CA LYS A 185 -15.58 -2.86 -12.56
C LYS A 185 -14.35 -3.62 -12.11
N VAL A 186 -14.41 -4.28 -10.96
CA VAL A 186 -13.35 -5.21 -10.54
C VAL A 186 -13.26 -6.38 -11.52
N GLU A 187 -14.40 -6.94 -11.95
CA GLU A 187 -14.40 -8.03 -12.94
C GLU A 187 -13.93 -7.58 -14.32
N ASP A 188 -14.28 -6.37 -14.75
CA ASP A 188 -13.74 -5.78 -15.99
C ASP A 188 -12.21 -5.69 -15.94
N VAL A 189 -11.65 -5.18 -14.83
CA VAL A 189 -10.20 -5.10 -14.60
C VAL A 189 -9.59 -6.50 -14.59
N ARG A 190 -10.24 -7.45 -13.90
CA ARG A 190 -9.77 -8.83 -13.79
C ARG A 190 -9.62 -9.48 -15.16
N ARG A 191 -10.64 -9.34 -16.01
CA ARG A 191 -10.66 -9.86 -17.38
C ARG A 191 -9.59 -9.21 -18.26
N VAL A 192 -9.48 -7.88 -18.22
CA VAL A 192 -8.52 -7.13 -19.06
C VAL A 192 -7.07 -7.46 -18.69
N LEU A 193 -6.78 -7.59 -17.39
CA LEU A 193 -5.43 -7.83 -16.90
C LEU A 193 -5.07 -9.32 -16.74
N GLY A 194 -6.01 -10.23 -17.01
CA GLY A 194 -5.81 -11.67 -16.82
C GLY A 194 -5.56 -12.05 -15.37
N ILE A 195 -6.16 -11.32 -14.42
CA ILE A 195 -5.97 -11.57 -12.98
C ILE A 195 -6.68 -12.89 -12.59
N PRO A 196 -5.98 -13.84 -11.93
CA PRO A 196 -6.58 -15.08 -11.45
C PRO A 196 -7.75 -14.83 -10.48
N GLU A 197 -8.68 -15.78 -10.38
CA GLU A 197 -9.82 -15.67 -9.44
C GLU A 197 -9.39 -15.69 -7.97
N SER A 198 -8.24 -16.29 -7.67
CA SER A 198 -7.66 -16.30 -6.32
C SER A 198 -7.08 -14.95 -5.89
N TRP A 199 -6.96 -13.96 -6.79
CA TRP A 199 -6.39 -12.66 -6.50
C TRP A 199 -7.50 -11.62 -6.29
N ASP A 200 -7.60 -11.08 -5.08
CA ASP A 200 -8.50 -9.99 -4.74
C ASP A 200 -7.87 -8.63 -5.08
N ALA A 201 -8.59 -7.74 -5.76
CA ALA A 201 -8.09 -6.42 -6.13
C ALA A 201 -8.12 -5.47 -4.91
N VAL A 202 -6.97 -4.87 -4.57
CA VAL A 202 -6.82 -4.06 -3.35
C VAL A 202 -6.73 -2.57 -3.67
N TRP A 203 -5.72 -2.17 -4.44
CA TRP A 203 -5.49 -0.76 -4.81
C TRP A 203 -4.91 -0.66 -6.22
N VAL A 204 -5.24 0.43 -6.90
CA VAL A 204 -4.53 0.91 -8.09
C VAL A 204 -3.61 2.04 -7.65
N GLN A 205 -2.31 1.84 -7.74
CA GLN A 205 -1.33 2.88 -7.47
C GLN A 205 -0.96 3.58 -8.77
N LEU A 206 -1.20 4.89 -8.83
CA LEU A 206 -0.73 5.73 -9.92
C LEU A 206 0.68 6.21 -9.60
N VAL A 207 1.56 6.22 -10.60
CA VAL A 207 2.95 6.66 -10.47
C VAL A 207 3.31 7.55 -11.66
N GLY A 208 3.89 8.71 -11.38
CA GLY A 208 4.28 9.68 -12.41
C GLY A 208 5.07 10.85 -11.83
N HIS A 209 5.64 11.68 -12.68
CA HIS A 209 6.21 12.95 -12.23
C HIS A 209 5.07 13.94 -11.93
N PRO A 210 5.07 14.64 -10.79
CA PRO A 210 4.06 15.66 -10.52
C PRO A 210 4.25 16.84 -11.50
N LEU A 211 3.15 17.32 -12.09
CA LEU A 211 3.13 18.58 -12.84
C LEU A 211 2.92 19.78 -11.91
N GLU A 212 2.28 19.54 -10.78
CA GLU A 212 2.16 20.48 -9.68
C GLU A 212 3.44 20.51 -8.83
N GLU A 213 3.61 21.58 -8.05
CA GLU A 213 4.66 21.70 -7.06
C GLU A 213 4.72 20.48 -6.13
N ILE A 214 5.93 20.06 -5.75
CA ILE A 214 6.14 18.81 -4.98
C ILE A 214 5.45 18.87 -3.62
N GLU A 215 5.37 20.06 -3.03
CA GLU A 215 4.61 20.35 -1.81
C GLU A 215 3.24 20.95 -2.11
N ALA A 216 2.92 21.31 -3.36
CA ALA A 216 1.70 21.92 -3.89
C ALA A 216 0.88 22.69 -2.84
N GLY A 217 -0.40 22.34 -2.64
CA GLY A 217 -1.24 22.97 -1.65
C GLY A 217 -0.70 22.94 -0.22
N GLY A 218 0.32 22.15 0.14
CA GLY A 218 0.86 22.03 1.49
C GLY A 218 0.42 20.74 2.19
N GLN A 219 0.65 20.67 3.50
CA GLN A 219 0.22 19.57 4.35
C GLN A 219 -1.31 19.62 4.53
N ARG A 220 -1.98 18.54 4.10
CA ARG A 220 -3.45 18.40 4.21
C ARG A 220 -3.87 18.32 5.68
N PRO A 221 -5.07 18.79 6.04
CA PRO A 221 -5.59 18.67 7.40
C PRO A 221 -5.55 17.23 7.92
N ARG A 222 -5.30 17.07 9.22
CA ARG A 222 -5.42 15.82 9.95
C ARG A 222 -6.33 16.05 11.15
N LEU A 223 -6.97 14.98 11.62
CA LEU A 223 -7.69 15.02 12.88
C LEU A 223 -6.72 15.40 14.01
N PRO A 224 -7.21 16.05 15.09
CA PRO A 224 -6.41 16.29 16.28
C PRO A 224 -5.79 14.98 16.80
N PHE A 225 -4.52 15.03 17.20
CA PHE A 225 -3.74 13.86 17.62
C PHE A 225 -4.41 13.11 18.77
N GLU A 226 -4.90 13.87 19.75
CA GLU A 226 -5.55 13.41 20.98
C GLU A 226 -6.92 12.77 20.73
N ARG A 227 -7.48 12.93 19.53
CA ARG A 227 -8.70 12.21 19.11
C ARG A 227 -8.41 10.85 18.47
N LEU A 228 -7.17 10.63 18.04
CA LEU A 228 -6.78 9.42 17.31
C LEU A 228 -6.13 8.38 18.22
N PHE A 229 -5.39 8.82 19.23
CA PHE A 229 -4.54 7.94 20.03
C PHE A 229 -4.91 8.03 21.51
N SER A 230 -4.98 6.87 22.17
CA SER A 230 -5.29 6.75 23.60
C SER A 230 -4.15 6.13 24.39
N GLU A 231 -4.01 6.51 25.66
CA GLU A 231 -3.04 5.98 26.61
C GLU A 231 -3.69 4.95 27.53
N GLY A 232 -3.20 3.71 27.50
CA GLY A 232 -3.65 2.61 28.36
C GLY A 232 -5.04 2.06 28.03
N ARG A 233 -6.08 2.90 27.96
CA ARG A 233 -7.46 2.51 27.65
C ARG A 233 -8.14 3.50 26.71
N TYR A 234 -9.11 3.02 25.94
CA TYR A 234 -9.90 3.84 25.03
C TYR A 234 -10.54 5.03 25.77
N GLY A 235 -10.46 6.21 25.16
CA GLY A 235 -11.07 7.44 25.67
C GLY A 235 -10.16 8.28 26.57
N THR A 236 -9.02 7.74 27.02
CA THR A 236 -7.97 8.50 27.69
C THR A 236 -6.97 8.98 26.63
N PRO A 237 -6.93 10.27 26.24
CA PRO A 237 -6.07 10.71 25.14
C PRO A 237 -4.58 10.52 25.44
N PHE A 238 -3.81 10.06 24.45
CA PHE A 238 -2.36 10.02 24.56
C PHE A 238 -1.81 11.46 24.55
N PRO A 239 -0.97 11.85 25.54
CA PRO A 239 -0.48 13.22 25.65
C PRO A 239 0.41 13.58 24.46
N ARG A 240 0.15 14.76 23.87
CA ARG A 240 0.95 15.27 22.75
C ARG A 240 2.00 16.26 23.24
N ASP A 241 3.27 15.87 23.17
CA ASP A 241 4.39 16.73 23.57
C ASP A 241 4.72 17.76 22.47
N ALA A 242 4.73 19.03 22.85
CA ALA A 242 5.11 20.13 21.96
C ALA A 242 6.58 20.08 21.51
N LYS A 243 7.50 19.57 22.34
CA LYS A 243 8.92 19.45 22.00
C LYS A 243 9.13 18.44 20.87
N VAL A 244 8.49 17.28 20.97
CA VAL A 244 8.49 16.26 19.91
C VAL A 244 7.91 16.83 18.62
N VAL A 245 6.84 17.63 18.71
CA VAL A 245 6.28 18.31 17.52
C VAL A 245 7.29 19.27 16.87
N GLU A 246 8.06 20.02 17.65
CA GLU A 246 9.11 20.90 17.11
C GLU A 246 10.28 20.12 16.50
N GLU A 247 10.65 18.98 17.05
CA GLU A 247 11.65 18.07 16.46
C GLU A 247 11.19 17.53 15.11
N LEU A 248 9.95 17.03 15.04
CA LEU A 248 9.36 16.51 13.80
C LEU A 248 9.19 17.57 12.71
N LYS A 249 9.07 18.86 13.07
CA LYS A 249 9.15 19.97 12.11
C LYS A 249 10.55 20.13 11.53
N LYS A 250 11.59 20.07 12.38
CA LYS A 250 13.00 20.16 11.96
C LYS A 250 13.41 18.98 11.08
N GLU A 251 12.89 17.79 11.38
CA GLU A 251 13.14 16.56 10.61
C GLU A 251 12.30 16.46 9.32
N GLY A 252 11.40 17.43 9.08
CA GLY A 252 10.67 17.56 7.82
C GLY A 252 9.41 16.70 7.69
N LEU A 253 8.93 16.09 8.78
CA LEU A 253 7.64 15.39 8.81
C LEU A 253 6.47 16.38 8.83
N ILE A 254 6.51 17.35 9.74
CA ILE A 254 5.46 18.37 9.89
C ILE A 254 5.86 19.58 9.04
N ARG A 255 5.01 19.95 8.08
CA ARG A 255 5.30 20.97 7.06
C ARG A 255 4.21 22.05 7.04
N ALA A 256 4.42 23.08 6.23
CA ALA A 256 3.45 24.16 6.06
C ALA A 256 2.08 23.62 5.62
N ALA A 257 1.02 24.06 6.31
CA ALA A 257 -0.35 23.63 6.05
C ALA A 257 -0.90 24.15 4.71
N THR A 258 -1.97 23.52 4.24
CA THR A 258 -2.70 23.93 3.03
C THR A 258 -3.79 24.99 3.30
N PRO A 259 -4.07 25.89 2.34
CA PRO A 259 -3.37 26.11 1.07
C PRO A 259 -2.09 26.94 1.23
N LYS A 260 -1.06 26.60 0.46
CA LYS A 260 0.09 27.49 0.27
C LYS A 260 -0.32 28.77 -0.46
N PRO A 261 0.36 29.91 -0.21
CA PRO A 261 0.23 31.10 -1.04
C PRO A 261 0.46 30.77 -2.52
N GLY A 262 -0.38 31.28 -3.41
CA GLY A 262 -0.26 31.04 -4.85
C GLY A 262 -0.87 29.72 -5.36
N ARG A 263 -1.44 28.88 -4.49
CA ARG A 263 -1.92 27.54 -4.88
C ARG A 263 -3.06 27.59 -5.91
N PHE A 264 -4.00 28.51 -5.77
CA PHE A 264 -5.13 28.56 -6.70
C PHE A 264 -4.68 29.13 -8.06
N GLU A 265 -3.76 30.09 -8.07
CA GLU A 265 -3.13 30.62 -9.28
C GLU A 265 -2.35 29.52 -10.02
N GLU A 266 -1.62 28.67 -9.28
CA GLU A 266 -0.94 27.49 -9.82
C GLU A 266 -1.94 26.54 -10.50
N LEU A 267 -3.06 26.23 -9.84
CA LEU A 267 -4.11 25.38 -10.40
C LEU A 267 -4.71 25.96 -11.68
N MET A 268 -5.00 27.27 -11.71
CA MET A 268 -5.48 27.96 -12.92
C MET A 268 -4.45 27.88 -14.05
N ARG A 269 -3.16 28.07 -13.75
CA ARG A 269 -2.08 27.97 -14.73
C ARG A 269 -1.99 26.56 -15.31
N ILE A 270 -1.98 25.54 -14.45
CA ILE A 270 -1.93 24.13 -14.84
C ILE A 270 -3.16 23.73 -15.64
N GLY A 271 -4.37 24.14 -15.22
CA GLY A 271 -5.60 23.87 -15.95
C GLY A 271 -5.55 24.42 -17.37
N ARG A 272 -4.97 25.62 -17.58
CA ARG A 272 -4.82 26.23 -18.90
C ARG A 272 -3.82 25.47 -19.75
N GLU A 273 -2.69 25.09 -19.16
CA GLU A 273 -1.65 24.28 -19.79
C GLU A 273 -2.17 22.92 -20.26
N LEU A 274 -3.10 22.32 -19.49
CA LEU A 274 -3.75 21.05 -19.81
C LEU A 274 -4.99 21.21 -20.72
N GLY A 275 -5.38 22.44 -21.06
CA GLY A 275 -6.51 22.71 -21.96
C GLY A 275 -7.90 22.52 -21.34
N TYR A 276 -8.01 22.56 -20.00
CA TYR A 276 -9.30 22.51 -19.33
C TYR A 276 -9.98 23.89 -19.34
N PRO A 277 -11.34 23.95 -19.41
CA PRO A 277 -12.08 25.18 -19.20
C PRO A 277 -11.96 25.59 -17.72
N ILE A 278 -11.67 26.86 -17.47
CA ILE A 278 -11.44 27.40 -16.11
C ILE A 278 -12.09 28.76 -15.94
#